data_AF-A0A914W0K5-F1
#
_entry.id   AF-A0A914W0K5-F1
#
_cell.length_a   1.000
_cell.length_b   1.000
_cell.length_c   1.000
_cell.angle_alpha   90.00
_cell.angle_beta   90.00
_cell.angle_gamma   90.00
#
_symmetry.space_group_name_H-M   'P 1'
#
loop_
_entity.id
_entity.type
_entity.pdbx_description
1 polymer ?
#
loop_
_entity_poly.entity_id
_entity_poly.type
_entity_poly.pdbx_seq_one_letter_code
_entity_poly.pdbx_strand_id
1 'polypeptide(L)'
;MHARQAVRLSAGLAAAAVMVGAPIFRDPAQEKENKSRRCNKMPAVQHAAIEKARQHVQRFMIINGAPGVTVAVSVNGVEAWSEGFGYSNVEQLTPCTKDTVMRIASISKPITAAIAAKLVEQGKLDLDQPIQKYIPDYPEKTFEGKKVAITARHLLSHSSGIRHYKNEKIDFEVGQNSAFILFCLRPCAVR
;
A
#
# COMPACT_ATOMS: atom_id res chain seq x y z
N MET A 1 -26.15 76.30 -25.37
CA MET A 1 -26.79 76.79 -26.60
C MET A 1 -26.75 75.66 -27.63
N HIS A 2 -27.95 75.23 -28.07
CA HIS A 2 -28.33 74.60 -29.35
C HIS A 2 -27.33 73.67 -30.09
N ALA A 3 -27.68 72.50 -30.64
CA ALA A 3 -28.97 71.87 -30.90
C ALA A 3 -28.74 70.49 -31.58
N ARG A 4 -29.71 69.58 -31.38
CA ARG A 4 -30.31 68.61 -32.35
C ARG A 4 -29.43 67.45 -32.85
N GLN A 5 -29.75 66.23 -32.40
CA GLN A 5 -30.66 65.24 -33.00
C GLN A 5 -30.04 64.46 -34.18
N ALA A 6 -29.89 63.14 -34.00
CA ALA A 6 -30.26 62.16 -35.02
C ALA A 6 -30.47 60.79 -34.34
N VAL A 7 -31.75 60.40 -34.26
CA VAL A 7 -32.21 59.07 -33.87
C VAL A 7 -31.95 58.11 -35.03
N ARG A 8 -31.36 56.94 -34.75
CA ARG A 8 -31.60 55.73 -35.55
C ARG A 8 -31.82 54.55 -34.61
N LEU A 9 -33.10 54.15 -34.52
CA LEU A 9 -33.52 52.84 -34.07
C LEU A 9 -32.97 51.78 -35.04
N SER A 10 -32.36 50.74 -34.50
CA SER A 10 -32.49 49.39 -35.05
C SER A 10 -32.48 48.41 -33.89
N ALA A 11 -33.66 47.85 -33.62
CA ALA A 11 -33.89 46.74 -32.71
C ALA A 11 -33.10 45.50 -33.16
N GLY A 12 -32.68 44.66 -32.22
CA GLY A 12 -32.19 43.33 -32.57
C GLY A 12 -31.47 42.60 -31.45
N LEU A 13 -32.25 41.79 -30.72
CA LEU A 13 -31.85 40.58 -29.97
C LEU A 13 -30.90 40.73 -28.78
N ALA A 14 -31.51 40.74 -27.60
CA ALA A 14 -30.89 40.27 -26.37
C ALA A 14 -30.68 38.74 -26.44
N ALA A 15 -29.44 38.28 -26.29
CA ALA A 15 -29.13 36.91 -25.92
C ALA A 15 -28.63 36.91 -24.47
N ALA A 16 -29.52 36.61 -23.53
CA ALA A 16 -29.14 36.31 -22.16
C ALA A 16 -28.47 34.92 -22.13
N ALA A 17 -27.15 34.89 -21.97
CA ALA A 17 -26.41 33.65 -21.75
C ALA A 17 -26.60 33.20 -20.30
N VAL A 18 -27.43 32.18 -20.09
CA VAL A 18 -27.51 31.45 -18.83
C VAL A 18 -26.24 30.61 -18.69
N MET A 19 -25.37 30.98 -17.76
CA MET A 19 -24.22 30.17 -17.35
C MET A 19 -24.70 28.94 -16.56
N VAL A 20 -24.99 27.85 -17.26
CA VAL A 20 -25.09 26.53 -16.61
C VAL A 20 -23.67 25.98 -16.50
N GLY A 21 -23.16 25.91 -15.26
CA GLY A 21 -21.89 25.27 -14.96
C GLY A 21 -21.89 23.80 -15.41
N ALA A 22 -21.18 23.51 -16.49
CA ALA A 22 -20.93 22.15 -16.92
C ALA A 22 -20.04 21.45 -15.88
N PRO A 23 -20.33 20.19 -15.51
CA PRO A 23 -19.45 19.44 -14.65
C PRO A 23 -18.13 19.22 -15.40
N ILE A 24 -17.01 19.40 -14.70
CA ILE A 24 -15.67 19.01 -15.19
C ILE A 24 -15.64 17.47 -15.18
N PHE A 25 -16.26 16.86 -16.19
CA PHE A 25 -16.13 15.44 -16.45
C PHE A 25 -14.77 15.23 -17.10
N ARG A 26 -13.78 14.86 -16.27
CA ARG A 26 -12.43 14.57 -16.71
C ARG A 26 -12.48 13.28 -17.55
N ASP A 27 -12.22 13.41 -18.84
CA ASP A 27 -12.29 12.29 -19.78
C ASP A 27 -11.24 11.22 -19.40
N PRO A 28 -11.64 9.99 -19.03
CA PRO A 28 -10.72 8.94 -18.58
C PRO A 28 -9.72 8.50 -19.67
N ALA A 29 -9.99 8.82 -20.94
CA ALA A 29 -9.05 8.61 -22.04
C ALA A 29 -7.83 9.57 -21.97
N GLN A 30 -8.05 10.83 -21.58
CA GLN A 30 -6.99 11.84 -21.47
C GLN A 30 -6.04 11.56 -20.29
N GLU A 31 -6.53 10.97 -19.20
CA GLU A 31 -5.69 10.55 -18.07
C GLU A 31 -4.79 9.36 -18.42
N LYS A 32 -5.29 8.41 -19.21
CA LYS A 32 -4.49 7.27 -19.71
C LYS A 32 -3.41 7.71 -20.69
N GLU A 33 -3.72 8.65 -21.57
CA GLU A 33 -2.75 9.16 -22.55
C GLU A 33 -1.66 10.02 -21.89
N ASN A 34 -2.01 10.85 -20.89
CA ASN A 34 -1.01 11.60 -20.10
C ASN A 34 -0.14 10.69 -19.21
N LYS A 35 -0.70 9.59 -18.67
CA LYS A 35 0.05 8.59 -17.91
C LYS A 35 1.04 7.83 -18.79
N SER A 36 0.64 7.52 -20.02
CA SER A 36 1.50 6.90 -21.04
C SER A 36 2.66 7.81 -21.46
N ARG A 37 2.41 9.11 -21.69
CA ARG A 37 3.46 10.08 -22.07
C ARG A 37 4.48 10.36 -20.94
N ARG A 38 4.07 10.29 -19.68
CA ARG A 38 4.97 10.46 -18.51
C ARG A 38 5.89 9.25 -18.27
N CYS A 39 5.61 8.12 -18.90
CA CYS A 39 6.40 6.90 -18.81
C CYS A 39 7.62 6.90 -19.77
N ASN A 40 7.73 7.88 -20.67
CA ASN A 40 8.80 7.90 -21.66
C ASN A 40 9.93 8.85 -21.26
N LYS A 41 11.08 8.24 -20.91
CA LYS A 41 12.34 8.78 -20.40
C LYS A 41 12.37 9.05 -18.90
N MET A 42 12.61 7.98 -18.14
CA MET A 42 13.16 8.11 -16.79
C MET A 42 14.47 8.92 -16.87
N PRO A 43 14.65 9.98 -16.06
CA PRO A 43 15.87 10.76 -16.05
C PRO A 43 17.09 9.86 -15.77
N ALA A 44 18.25 10.18 -16.36
CA ALA A 44 19.47 9.38 -16.25
C ALA A 44 19.88 9.07 -14.78
N VAL A 45 19.54 9.97 -13.86
CA VAL A 45 19.76 9.81 -12.41
C VAL A 45 19.03 8.59 -11.84
N GLN A 46 17.81 8.30 -12.30
CA GLN A 46 17.04 7.15 -11.83
C GLN A 46 17.61 5.82 -12.34
N HIS A 47 18.16 5.81 -13.55
CA HIS A 47 18.79 4.62 -14.12
C HIS A 47 20.02 4.18 -13.30
N ALA A 48 20.93 5.12 -12.98
CA ALA A 48 22.10 4.82 -12.17
C ALA A 48 21.74 4.30 -10.76
N ALA A 49 20.68 4.85 -10.15
CA ALA A 49 20.19 4.38 -8.86
C ALA A 49 19.64 2.95 -8.94
N ILE A 50 18.92 2.61 -10.02
CA ILE A 50 18.38 1.26 -10.24
C ILE A 50 19.50 0.25 -10.44
N GLU A 51 20.52 0.55 -11.24
CA GLU A 51 21.66 -0.39 -11.41
C GLU A 51 22.36 -0.66 -10.07
N LYS A 52 22.55 0.38 -9.26
CA LYS A 52 23.12 0.21 -7.91
C LYS A 52 22.21 -0.65 -7.03
N ALA A 53 20.89 -0.46 -7.11
CA ALA A 53 19.93 -1.28 -6.39
C ALA A 53 19.96 -2.75 -6.85
N ARG A 54 20.05 -3.02 -8.17
CA ARG A 54 20.22 -4.38 -8.70
C ARG A 54 21.43 -5.09 -8.08
N GLN A 55 22.57 -4.41 -8.05
CA GLN A 55 23.78 -4.98 -7.43
C GLN A 55 23.58 -5.29 -5.95
N HIS A 56 22.86 -4.45 -5.21
CA HIS A 56 22.53 -4.72 -3.81
C HIS A 56 21.59 -5.90 -3.64
N VAL A 57 20.58 -6.04 -4.49
CA VAL A 57 19.65 -7.19 -4.48
C VAL A 57 20.41 -8.48 -4.78
N GLN A 58 21.25 -8.50 -5.80
CA GLN A 58 22.07 -9.68 -6.12
C GLN A 58 23.00 -10.07 -4.97
N ARG A 59 23.68 -9.09 -4.34
CA ARG A 59 24.50 -9.34 -3.13
C ARG A 59 23.66 -9.88 -1.98
N PHE A 60 22.48 -9.31 -1.73
CA PHE A 60 21.56 -9.78 -0.70
C PHE A 60 21.16 -11.24 -0.95
N MET A 61 20.83 -11.59 -2.19
CA MET A 61 20.46 -12.96 -2.57
C MET A 61 21.59 -13.94 -2.30
N ILE A 62 22.83 -13.58 -2.65
CA ILE A 62 24.01 -14.43 -2.40
C ILE A 62 24.24 -14.61 -0.90
N ILE A 63 24.23 -13.52 -0.12
CA ILE A 63 24.52 -13.56 1.32
C ILE A 63 23.47 -14.35 2.10
N ASN A 64 22.20 -14.21 1.74
CA ASN A 64 21.08 -14.82 2.48
C ASN A 64 20.61 -16.15 1.88
N GLY A 65 21.20 -16.59 0.77
CA GLY A 65 20.74 -17.77 0.04
C GLY A 65 19.30 -17.66 -0.44
N ALA A 66 18.84 -16.46 -0.79
CA ALA A 66 17.47 -16.24 -1.24
C ALA A 66 17.33 -16.69 -2.71
N PRO A 67 16.52 -17.73 -3.00
CA PRO A 67 16.43 -18.31 -4.34
C PRO A 67 15.76 -17.37 -5.35
N GLY A 68 14.85 -16.53 -4.89
CA GLY A 68 14.14 -15.55 -5.71
C GLY A 68 13.73 -14.33 -4.92
N VAL A 69 13.79 -13.16 -5.56
CA VAL A 69 13.40 -11.87 -4.99
C VAL A 69 12.64 -11.07 -6.04
N THR A 70 11.56 -10.40 -5.66
CA THR A 70 10.91 -9.38 -6.49
C THR A 70 11.06 -8.02 -5.84
N VAL A 71 11.30 -6.99 -6.66
CA VAL A 71 11.48 -5.61 -6.21
C VAL A 71 10.60 -4.70 -7.03
N ALA A 72 9.90 -3.79 -6.37
CA ALA A 72 9.15 -2.72 -7.03
C ALA A 72 9.38 -1.39 -6.30
N VAL A 73 9.52 -0.31 -7.06
CA VAL A 73 9.71 1.05 -6.59
C VAL A 73 8.71 1.96 -7.29
N SER A 74 7.95 2.72 -6.50
CA SER A 74 7.00 3.71 -6.99
C SER A 74 7.39 5.09 -6.49
N VAL A 75 7.38 6.09 -7.37
CA VAL A 75 7.65 7.49 -7.06
C VAL A 75 6.41 8.30 -7.43
N ASN A 76 5.81 8.98 -6.45
CA ASN A 76 4.59 9.76 -6.63
C ASN A 76 3.43 8.97 -7.28
N GLY A 77 3.30 7.69 -6.90
CA GLY A 77 2.26 6.80 -7.42
C GLY A 77 2.50 6.25 -8.83
N VAL A 78 3.67 6.53 -9.42
CA VAL A 78 4.09 5.99 -10.72
C VAL A 78 5.20 4.95 -10.49
N GLU A 79 5.04 3.77 -11.07
CA GLU A 79 6.07 2.73 -11.05
C GLU A 79 7.34 3.25 -11.74
N ALA A 80 8.42 3.32 -10.97
CA ALA A 80 9.74 3.72 -11.45
C ALA A 80 10.62 2.51 -11.78
N TRP A 81 10.39 1.36 -11.11
CA TRP A 81 11.12 0.13 -11.36
C TRP A 81 10.33 -1.06 -10.82
N SER A 82 10.30 -2.17 -11.54
CA SER A 82 9.70 -3.43 -11.09
C SER A 82 10.39 -4.60 -11.78
N GLU A 83 10.98 -5.53 -11.01
CA GLU A 83 11.85 -6.59 -11.53
C GLU A 83 11.87 -7.81 -10.62
N GLY A 84 12.03 -8.99 -11.21
CA GLY A 84 12.22 -10.26 -10.52
C GLY A 84 13.64 -10.79 -10.73
N PHE A 85 14.19 -11.44 -9.71
CA PHE A 85 15.53 -12.01 -9.67
C PHE A 85 15.48 -13.46 -9.24
N GLY A 86 16.31 -14.31 -9.85
CA GLY A 86 16.43 -15.72 -9.49
C GLY A 86 15.22 -16.55 -9.92
N TYR A 87 14.82 -17.49 -9.06
CA TYR A 87 13.79 -18.48 -9.36
C TYR A 87 12.64 -18.43 -8.36
N SER A 88 11.41 -18.53 -8.86
CA SER A 88 10.21 -18.69 -8.03
C SER A 88 10.03 -20.13 -7.55
N ASN A 89 10.55 -21.08 -8.33
CA ASN A 89 10.60 -22.50 -8.03
C ASN A 89 11.99 -23.02 -8.43
N VAL A 90 12.75 -23.52 -7.45
CA VAL A 90 14.15 -23.94 -7.66
C VAL A 90 14.20 -25.32 -8.31
N GLU A 91 13.28 -26.20 -7.95
CA GLU A 91 13.17 -27.57 -8.45
C GLU A 91 12.82 -27.60 -9.94
N GLN A 92 11.94 -26.69 -10.37
CA GLN A 92 11.50 -26.56 -11.76
C GLN A 92 12.27 -25.47 -12.52
N LEU A 93 13.24 -24.81 -11.89
CA LEU A 93 13.99 -23.68 -12.46
C LEU A 93 13.08 -22.61 -13.07
N THR A 94 11.92 -22.36 -12.45
CA THR A 94 10.96 -21.37 -12.94
C THR A 94 11.47 -19.98 -12.60
N PRO A 95 11.69 -19.09 -13.60
CA PRO A 95 12.25 -17.77 -13.35
C PRO A 95 11.28 -16.92 -12.52
N CYS A 96 11.84 -16.21 -11.54
CA CYS A 96 11.11 -15.21 -10.78
C CYS A 96 10.92 -13.95 -11.65
N THR A 97 9.69 -13.51 -11.82
CA THR A 97 9.34 -12.30 -12.57
C THR A 97 8.70 -11.28 -11.64
N LYS A 98 8.53 -10.04 -12.11
CA LYS A 98 7.82 -8.99 -11.35
C LYS A 98 6.38 -9.37 -11.00
N ASP A 99 5.78 -10.30 -11.74
CA ASP A 99 4.39 -10.74 -11.58
C ASP A 99 4.29 -12.05 -10.76
N THR A 100 5.40 -12.59 -10.27
CA THR A 100 5.40 -13.79 -9.44
C THR A 100 4.68 -13.53 -8.11
N VAL A 101 3.65 -14.34 -7.83
CA VAL A 101 2.90 -14.28 -6.58
C VAL A 101 3.72 -14.91 -5.45
N MET A 102 3.92 -14.14 -4.37
CA MET A 102 4.70 -14.56 -3.20
C MET A 102 3.85 -14.61 -1.93
N ARG A 103 4.26 -15.44 -0.97
CA ARG A 103 3.67 -15.44 0.38
C ARG A 103 4.21 -14.25 1.17
N ILE A 104 3.33 -13.31 1.51
CA ILE A 104 3.71 -12.02 2.10
C ILE A 104 3.84 -12.02 3.64
N ALA A 105 3.40 -13.09 4.32
CA ALA A 105 3.50 -13.26 5.77
C ALA A 105 3.11 -11.99 6.58
N SER A 106 3.99 -11.45 7.42
CA SER A 106 3.71 -10.29 8.27
C SER A 106 3.43 -8.99 7.51
N ILE A 107 3.72 -8.92 6.21
CA ILE A 107 3.31 -7.78 5.36
C ILE A 107 1.78 -7.68 5.28
N SER A 108 1.03 -8.75 5.59
CA SER A 108 -0.43 -8.67 5.75
C SER A 108 -0.88 -7.74 6.88
N LYS A 109 -0.07 -7.53 7.93
CA LYS A 109 -0.46 -6.70 9.10
C LYS A 109 -0.73 -5.23 8.75
N PRO A 110 0.16 -4.50 8.04
CA PRO A 110 -0.14 -3.12 7.65
C PRO A 110 -1.36 -3.02 6.73
N ILE A 111 -1.64 -4.02 5.89
CA ILE A 111 -2.86 -4.08 5.09
C ILE A 111 -4.09 -4.15 6.00
N THR A 112 -4.09 -5.06 6.98
CA THR A 112 -5.16 -5.16 7.98
C THR A 112 -5.30 -3.86 8.80
N ALA A 113 -4.20 -3.21 9.16
CA ALA A 113 -4.22 -1.93 9.87
C ALA A 113 -4.86 -0.81 9.03
N ALA A 114 -4.59 -0.76 7.72
CA ALA A 114 -5.23 0.19 6.81
C ALA A 114 -6.74 -0.05 6.70
N ILE A 115 -7.16 -1.32 6.65
CA ILE A 115 -8.59 -1.69 6.69
C ILE A 115 -9.22 -1.26 8.02
N ALA A 116 -8.55 -1.50 9.15
CA ALA A 116 -9.02 -1.05 10.46
C ALA A 116 -9.17 0.48 10.53
N ALA A 117 -8.22 1.24 9.98
CA ALA A 117 -8.32 2.70 9.90
C ALA A 117 -9.56 3.15 9.10
N LYS A 118 -9.89 2.46 7.99
CA LYS A 118 -11.13 2.72 7.25
C LYS A 118 -12.40 2.42 8.05
N LEU A 119 -12.39 1.39 8.89
CA LEU A 119 -13.52 1.10 9.78
C LEU A 119 -13.67 2.14 10.89
N VAL A 120 -12.56 2.72 11.36
CA VAL A 120 -12.58 3.85 12.32
C VAL A 120 -13.17 5.09 11.66
N GLU A 121 -12.74 5.45 10.44
CA GLU A 121 -13.33 6.57 9.67
C GLU A 121 -14.84 6.40 9.47
N GLN A 122 -15.31 5.16 9.28
CA GLN A 122 -16.73 4.84 9.12
C GLN A 122 -17.52 4.76 10.45
N GLY A 123 -16.88 4.95 11.60
CA GLY A 123 -17.51 4.79 12.92
C GLY A 123 -17.89 3.35 13.28
N LYS A 124 -17.42 2.36 12.52
CA LYS A 124 -17.71 0.93 12.74
C LYS A 124 -16.72 0.27 13.72
N LEU A 125 -15.54 0.84 13.86
CA LEU A 125 -14.51 0.41 14.80
C LEU A 125 -14.13 1.58 15.69
N ASP A 126 -14.37 1.43 16.99
CA ASP A 126 -13.83 2.28 18.04
C ASP A 126 -12.60 1.58 18.65
N LEU A 127 -11.47 2.30 18.65
CA LEU A 127 -10.16 1.79 19.07
C LEU A 127 -10.06 1.56 20.58
N ASP A 128 -10.87 2.25 21.37
CA ASP A 128 -10.76 2.29 22.83
C ASP A 128 -11.86 1.45 23.52
N GLN A 129 -12.77 0.86 22.74
CA GLN A 129 -13.75 -0.09 23.25
C GLN A 129 -13.12 -1.47 23.54
N PRO A 130 -13.64 -2.21 24.55
CA PRO A 130 -13.24 -3.58 24.78
C PRO A 130 -13.54 -4.44 23.55
N ILE A 131 -12.64 -5.38 23.23
CA ILE A 131 -12.77 -6.25 22.06
C ILE A 131 -14.06 -7.10 22.10
N GLN A 132 -14.57 -7.37 23.30
CA GLN A 132 -15.84 -8.06 23.55
C GLN A 132 -17.04 -7.37 22.89
N LYS A 133 -16.96 -6.06 22.59
CA LYS A 133 -17.99 -5.35 21.81
C LYS A 133 -18.17 -5.95 20.40
N TYR A 134 -17.07 -6.42 19.80
CA TYR A 134 -17.05 -6.97 18.43
C TYR A 134 -17.02 -8.50 18.44
N ILE A 135 -16.42 -9.10 19.46
CA ILE A 135 -16.27 -10.55 19.62
C ILE A 135 -16.75 -10.92 21.03
N PRO A 136 -18.07 -11.12 21.24
CA PRO A 136 -18.64 -11.33 22.58
C PRO A 136 -18.02 -12.50 23.35
N ASP A 137 -17.62 -13.56 22.62
CA ASP A 137 -17.05 -14.78 23.21
C ASP A 137 -15.55 -14.65 23.54
N TYR A 138 -14.93 -13.48 23.33
CA TYR A 138 -13.52 -13.30 23.64
C TYR A 138 -13.28 -13.35 25.16
N PRO A 139 -12.42 -14.27 25.65
CA PRO A 139 -12.29 -14.52 27.08
C PRO A 139 -11.77 -13.30 27.84
N GLU A 140 -12.37 -13.02 28.99
CA GLU A 140 -11.88 -12.00 29.92
C GLU A 140 -10.43 -12.30 30.32
N LYS A 141 -9.64 -11.24 30.45
CA LYS A 141 -8.24 -11.32 30.86
C LYS A 141 -8.06 -10.68 32.22
N THR A 142 -7.18 -11.27 33.02
CA THR A 142 -6.79 -10.76 34.33
C THR A 142 -5.28 -10.59 34.40
N PHE A 143 -4.83 -9.53 35.08
CA PHE A 143 -3.43 -9.24 35.37
C PHE A 143 -3.35 -8.81 36.83
N GLU A 144 -2.48 -9.45 37.62
CA GLU A 144 -2.34 -9.18 39.07
C GLU A 144 -3.68 -9.20 39.83
N GLY A 145 -4.56 -10.14 39.47
CA GLY A 145 -5.90 -10.27 40.09
C GLY A 145 -6.93 -9.22 39.65
N LYS A 146 -6.58 -8.27 38.79
CA LYS A 146 -7.49 -7.26 38.24
C LYS A 146 -7.94 -7.63 36.83
N LYS A 147 -9.20 -7.37 36.50
CA LYS A 147 -9.71 -7.52 35.12
C LYS A 147 -9.08 -6.46 34.22
N VAL A 148 -8.60 -6.87 33.05
CA VAL A 148 -8.01 -5.99 32.04
C VAL A 148 -8.78 -6.14 30.74
N ALA A 149 -9.24 -5.01 30.20
CA ALA A 149 -9.87 -4.95 28.90
C ALA A 149 -8.82 -4.84 27.79
N ILE A 150 -8.88 -5.74 26.81
CA ILE A 150 -8.09 -5.62 25.57
C ILE A 150 -8.92 -4.82 24.57
N THR A 151 -8.31 -3.79 23.97
CA THR A 151 -8.95 -2.93 22.99
C THR A 151 -8.34 -3.15 21.60
N ALA A 152 -9.01 -2.66 20.55
CA ALA A 152 -8.47 -2.74 19.20
C ALA A 152 -7.15 -1.95 19.07
N ARG A 153 -6.98 -0.84 19.82
CA ARG A 153 -5.71 -0.11 19.93
C ARG A 153 -4.58 -1.03 20.36
N HIS A 154 -4.78 -1.79 21.45
CA HIS A 154 -3.77 -2.71 21.97
C HIS A 154 -3.39 -3.82 20.97
N LEU A 155 -4.34 -4.27 20.16
CA LEU A 155 -4.07 -5.27 19.12
C LEU A 155 -3.24 -4.70 17.97
N LEU A 156 -3.61 -3.51 17.48
CA LEU A 156 -2.92 -2.85 16.37
C LEU A 156 -1.51 -2.37 16.76
N SER A 157 -1.28 -2.04 18.03
CA SER A 157 0.02 -1.62 18.55
C SER A 157 0.86 -2.75 19.16
N HIS A 158 0.40 -4.01 19.07
CA HIS A 158 1.08 -5.16 19.69
C HIS A 158 1.32 -5.02 21.22
N SER A 159 0.46 -4.28 21.93
CA SER A 159 0.56 -4.05 23.39
C SER A 159 -0.50 -4.79 24.20
N SER A 160 -1.24 -5.73 23.59
CA SER A 160 -2.30 -6.51 24.25
C SER A 160 -1.79 -7.62 25.17
N GLY A 161 -0.49 -7.92 25.15
CA GLY A 161 0.10 -9.03 25.92
C GLY A 161 -0.24 -10.42 25.36
N ILE A 162 -0.94 -10.52 24.23
CA ILE A 162 -1.22 -11.79 23.56
C ILE A 162 0.09 -12.41 23.08
N ARG A 163 0.38 -13.63 23.55
CA ARG A 163 1.59 -14.35 23.18
C ARG A 163 1.52 -14.85 21.75
N HIS A 164 2.68 -14.91 21.11
CA HIS A 164 2.83 -15.64 19.85
C HIS A 164 2.50 -17.12 20.06
N TYR A 165 2.11 -17.81 19.01
CA TYR A 165 1.95 -19.27 19.07
C TYR A 165 3.24 -19.91 19.59
N LYS A 166 3.12 -20.83 20.56
CA LYS A 166 4.25 -21.64 21.01
C LYS A 166 4.69 -22.49 19.81
N ASN A 167 5.86 -22.21 19.25
CA ASN A 167 6.57 -23.24 18.52
C ASN A 167 7.08 -24.21 19.58
N GLU A 168 6.57 -25.43 19.59
CA GLU A 168 7.30 -26.53 20.22
C GLU A 168 8.67 -26.58 19.54
N LYS A 169 9.70 -26.12 20.27
CA LYS A 169 11.14 -26.12 19.96
C LYS A 169 11.52 -26.04 18.48
N ILE A 170 11.74 -24.82 17.99
CA ILE A 170 12.82 -24.59 17.01
C ILE A 170 13.76 -23.61 17.69
N ASP A 171 14.76 -24.16 18.39
CA ASP A 171 15.88 -23.41 18.91
C ASP A 171 16.72 -22.96 17.71
N PHE A 172 16.35 -21.82 17.11
CA PHE A 172 17.27 -21.08 16.27
C PHE A 172 17.84 -19.98 17.15
N GLU A 173 19.10 -20.15 17.57
CA GLU A 173 19.88 -19.07 18.16
C GLU A 173 20.06 -17.97 17.11
N VAL A 174 19.08 -17.07 16.98
CA VAL A 174 19.30 -15.75 16.40
C VAL A 174 19.45 -14.80 17.55
N GLY A 175 20.64 -14.21 17.66
CA GLY A 175 20.94 -13.14 18.61
C GLY A 175 19.81 -12.11 18.63
N GLN A 176 19.30 -11.85 19.83
CA GLN A 176 18.32 -10.82 20.08
C GLN A 176 18.94 -9.45 19.80
N ASN A 177 18.81 -8.98 18.55
CA ASN A 177 18.98 -7.59 18.15
C ASN A 177 18.49 -7.42 16.70
N SER A 178 17.19 -7.59 16.46
CA SER A 178 16.56 -7.04 15.26
C SER A 178 15.05 -7.06 15.38
N ALA A 179 14.49 -5.86 15.48
CA ALA A 179 13.09 -5.60 15.24
C ALA A 179 12.66 -6.21 13.89
N PHE A 180 11.54 -6.92 13.92
CA PHE A 180 10.58 -7.02 12.83
C PHE A 180 11.08 -7.42 11.43
N ILE A 181 11.96 -8.43 11.30
CA ILE A 181 12.11 -9.13 10.01
C ILE A 181 12.30 -10.63 10.27
N LEU A 182 11.19 -11.37 10.31
CA LEU A 182 11.22 -12.81 10.04
C LEU A 182 10.69 -13.01 8.61
N PHE A 183 11.62 -13.01 7.66
CA PHE A 183 11.36 -13.39 6.27
C PHE A 183 10.96 -14.88 6.27
N CYS A 184 9.69 -15.18 5.96
CA CYS A 184 9.23 -16.55 5.87
C CYS A 184 9.70 -17.15 4.54
N LEU A 185 10.98 -17.55 4.49
CA LEU A 185 11.59 -18.32 3.41
C LEU A 185 11.12 -19.79 3.49
N ARG A 186 9.82 -20.04 3.29
CA ARG A 186 9.40 -21.38 2.86
C ARG A 186 9.31 -21.39 1.34
N PRO A 187 10.00 -22.32 0.65
CA PRO A 187 9.86 -22.47 -0.80
C PRO A 187 8.38 -22.66 -1.15
N CYS A 188 7.97 -21.95 -2.19
CA CYS A 188 6.64 -22.03 -2.74
C CYS A 188 6.52 -23.39 -3.45
N ALA A 189 6.17 -24.45 -2.70
CA ALA A 189 5.62 -25.66 -3.29
C ALA A 189 4.19 -25.33 -3.76
N VAL A 190 4.08 -24.76 -4.96
CA VAL A 190 2.82 -24.67 -5.68
C VAL A 190 2.45 -26.09 -6.10
N ARG A 191 1.24 -26.49 -5.72
CA ARG A 191 0.61 -27.75 -6.11
C ARG A 191 0.02 -27.63 -7.51
#